data_AF-A0A959CB39-F1
#
_entry.id   AF-A0A959CB39-F1
#
_cell.length_a   1.000
_cell.length_b   1.000
_cell.length_c   1.000
_cell.angle_alpha   90.00
_cell.angle_beta   90.00
_cell.angle_gamma   90.00
#
_symmetry.space_group_name_H-M   'P 1'
#
loop_
_entity.id
_entity.type
_entity.pdbx_description
1 polymer ?
#
loop_
_entity_poly.entity_id
_entity_poly.type
_entity_poly.pdbx_seq_one_letter_code
_entity_poly.pdbx_strand_id
1 'polypeptide(L)'
;MQKIIYFLFCCLLSSAMFAQSIIYSNSFFEYDNIPCPFDNNQTVLYPKGWIVYQTLDDTWNGPVDSTRCISVESFGFPGKPRIDLEQIDPEKALFIRAKPSEFIGIGSLTPNYVFNVYTSSSISDIAVKPRLGTDCTEDLCTGVFVGIAVPGALRIQTGVTPGVNFEETVLDVVSCFPSEYFDSQHLDQVILKYTFGQNADMTGQYLYLDGVFIDVIDIAPGLITEVNAYPSQYNSGTGEYDVHASDIIPGFSENCVLQYTAPTFPSVQDPSYVIGTPVPNSTSQQTINLI
;
A
#
# COMPACT_ATOMS: atom_id res chain seq x y z
N MET A 1 45.97 27.30 -1.80
CA MET A 1 45.42 25.92 -1.73
C MET A 1 44.27 25.79 -0.74
N GLN A 2 44.35 26.38 0.46
CA GLN A 2 43.31 26.24 1.50
C GLN A 2 41.91 26.74 1.09
N LYS A 3 41.81 27.80 0.26
CA LYS A 3 40.51 28.34 -0.21
C LYS A 3 39.80 27.47 -1.27
N ILE A 4 40.54 26.62 -1.99
CA ILE A 4 39.97 25.72 -3.02
C ILE A 4 39.33 24.49 -2.35
N ILE A 5 39.86 24.07 -1.19
CA ILE A 5 39.35 22.94 -0.40
C ILE A 5 37.95 23.24 0.16
N TYR A 6 37.69 24.47 0.64
CA TYR A 6 36.37 24.85 1.16
C TYR A 6 35.28 24.89 0.07
N PHE A 7 35.61 25.30 -1.14
CA PHE A 7 34.65 25.34 -2.25
C PHE A 7 34.28 23.92 -2.72
N LEU A 8 35.25 23.00 -2.79
CA LEU A 8 34.99 21.60 -3.10
C LEU A 8 34.15 20.91 -2.02
N PHE A 9 34.38 21.22 -0.73
CA PHE A 9 33.61 20.64 0.38
C PHE A 9 32.15 21.11 0.37
N CYS A 10 31.88 22.38 0.02
CA CYS A 10 30.51 22.89 -0.15
C CYS A 10 29.79 22.24 -1.35
N CYS A 11 30.47 22.05 -2.48
CA CYS A 11 29.85 21.41 -3.65
C CYS A 11 29.56 19.91 -3.43
N LEU A 12 30.40 19.21 -2.66
CA LEU A 12 30.18 17.80 -2.30
C LEU A 12 29.08 17.62 -1.23
N LEU A 13 28.87 18.61 -0.36
CA LEU A 13 27.77 18.60 0.61
C LEU A 13 26.41 18.87 -0.03
N SER A 14 26.34 19.68 -1.11
CA SER A 14 25.08 19.93 -1.82
C SER A 14 24.54 18.75 -2.63
N SER A 15 25.36 17.74 -2.94
CA SER A 15 24.91 16.51 -3.60
C SER A 15 24.42 15.42 -2.64
N ALA A 16 24.51 15.64 -1.32
CA ALA A 16 24.05 14.68 -0.31
C ALA A 16 22.58 14.89 0.15
N MET A 17 21.90 15.92 -0.35
CA MET A 17 20.53 16.26 0.07
C MET A 17 19.41 15.74 -0.83
N PHE A 18 19.72 14.91 -1.84
CA PHE A 18 18.71 14.11 -2.52
C PHE A 18 18.72 12.69 -1.94
N ALA A 19 18.54 12.59 -0.63
CA ALA A 19 18.06 11.34 -0.07
C ALA A 19 16.58 11.25 -0.48
N GLN A 20 16.28 10.44 -1.48
CA GLN A 20 14.91 10.02 -1.73
C GLN A 20 14.40 9.42 -0.41
N SER A 21 13.24 9.87 0.06
CA SER A 21 12.62 9.44 1.31
C SER A 21 12.04 8.02 1.19
N ILE A 22 12.86 7.08 0.70
CA ILE A 22 12.50 5.67 0.56
C ILE A 22 12.42 5.09 1.97
N ILE A 23 11.22 4.65 2.34
CA ILE A 23 10.94 3.99 3.61
C ILE A 23 11.25 2.51 3.51
N TYR A 24 10.88 1.90 2.39
CA TYR A 24 11.07 0.48 2.15
C TYR A 24 11.31 0.23 0.65
N SER A 25 12.22 -0.68 0.33
CA SER A 25 12.45 -1.12 -1.04
C SER A 25 12.96 -2.56 -1.04
N ASN A 26 12.41 -3.38 -1.93
CA ASN A 26 12.90 -4.74 -2.18
C ASN A 26 12.75 -5.06 -3.67
N SER A 27 13.84 -5.49 -4.32
CA SER A 27 13.88 -5.90 -5.74
C SER A 27 13.84 -7.41 -5.94
N PHE A 28 13.69 -8.17 -4.85
CA PHE A 28 13.55 -9.62 -4.80
C PHE A 28 14.73 -10.45 -5.36
N PHE A 29 15.86 -9.84 -5.73
CA PHE A 29 17.00 -10.55 -6.34
C PHE A 29 17.83 -11.41 -5.36
N GLU A 30 17.60 -11.29 -4.06
CA GLU A 30 18.19 -12.17 -3.05
C GLU A 30 17.21 -13.31 -2.72
N TYR A 31 17.74 -14.50 -2.44
CA TYR A 31 16.93 -15.69 -2.21
C TYR A 31 17.30 -16.42 -0.93
N ASP A 32 16.30 -17.00 -0.29
CA ASP A 32 16.45 -17.99 0.78
C ASP A 32 16.01 -19.37 0.26
N ASN A 33 16.80 -20.39 0.56
CA ASN A 33 16.40 -21.77 0.38
C ASN A 33 15.93 -22.32 1.73
N ILE A 34 14.65 -22.65 1.83
CA ILE A 34 14.01 -23.09 3.07
C ILE A 34 13.22 -24.38 2.84
N PRO A 35 13.03 -25.22 3.87
CA PRO A 35 12.08 -26.32 3.79
C PRO A 35 10.68 -25.79 3.48
N CYS A 36 9.91 -26.51 2.65
CA CYS A 36 8.50 -26.20 2.48
C CYS A 36 7.80 -26.31 3.84
N PRO A 37 7.01 -25.30 4.27
CA PRO A 37 6.38 -25.32 5.59
C PRO A 37 5.49 -26.54 5.87
N PHE A 38 5.03 -27.22 4.81
CA PHE A 38 4.08 -28.33 4.87
C PHE A 38 4.66 -29.68 4.41
N ASP A 39 5.84 -29.67 3.77
CA ASP A 39 6.58 -30.88 3.39
C ASP A 39 8.08 -30.68 3.62
N ASN A 40 8.57 -31.16 4.77
CA ASN A 40 9.98 -31.04 5.15
C ASN A 40 10.94 -31.82 4.23
N ASN A 41 10.44 -32.66 3.32
CA ASN A 41 11.27 -33.35 2.32
C ASN A 41 11.48 -32.53 1.05
N GLN A 42 10.75 -31.41 0.90
CA GLN A 42 10.89 -30.49 -0.21
C GLN A 42 11.51 -29.18 0.27
N THR A 43 12.38 -28.63 -0.56
CA THR A 43 12.93 -27.29 -0.37
C THR A 43 12.32 -26.34 -1.38
N VAL A 44 11.90 -25.18 -0.92
CA VAL A 44 11.43 -24.08 -1.78
C VAL A 44 12.45 -22.96 -1.76
N LEU A 45 12.55 -22.29 -2.90
CA LEU A 45 13.27 -21.03 -3.01
C LEU A 45 12.25 -19.90 -2.87
N TYR A 46 12.53 -18.94 -2.00
CA TYR A 46 11.76 -17.70 -1.90
C TYR A 46 12.67 -16.48 -2.06
N PRO A 47 12.13 -15.33 -2.50
CA PRO A 47 12.82 -14.08 -2.30
C PRO A 47 13.10 -13.91 -0.81
N LYS A 48 14.34 -13.54 -0.48
CA LYS A 48 14.79 -13.41 0.90
C LYS A 48 13.90 -12.43 1.64
N GLY A 49 13.45 -12.84 2.83
CA GLY A 49 12.51 -12.04 3.62
C GLY A 49 11.05 -12.15 3.18
N TRP A 50 10.70 -12.94 2.16
CA TRP A 50 9.32 -13.11 1.70
C TRP A 50 8.86 -14.57 1.70
N ILE A 51 7.55 -14.76 1.63
CA ILE A 51 6.90 -16.07 1.48
C ILE A 51 5.87 -16.01 0.34
N VAL A 52 5.68 -17.13 -0.35
CA VAL A 52 4.71 -17.28 -1.44
C VAL A 52 3.75 -18.41 -1.09
N TYR A 53 2.44 -18.17 -1.12
CA TYR A 53 1.45 -19.15 -0.69
C TYR A 53 0.05 -18.88 -1.27
N GLN A 54 -0.84 -19.87 -1.14
CA GLN A 54 -2.28 -19.74 -1.37
C GLN A 54 -3.03 -20.11 -0.08
N THR A 55 -4.25 -19.61 0.09
CA THR A 55 -5.10 -19.94 1.24
C THR A 55 -6.36 -20.68 0.79
N LEU A 56 -6.97 -21.42 1.71
CA LEU A 56 -8.17 -22.20 1.40
C LEU A 56 -9.41 -21.32 1.16
N ASP A 57 -9.44 -20.11 1.73
CA ASP A 57 -10.57 -19.18 1.71
C ASP A 57 -10.32 -17.88 0.93
N ASP A 58 -9.19 -17.79 0.22
CA ASP A 58 -8.80 -16.64 -0.60
C ASP A 58 -8.61 -15.32 0.19
N THR A 59 -8.44 -15.42 1.52
CA THR A 59 -8.01 -14.32 2.41
C THR A 59 -6.50 -14.36 2.64
N TRP A 60 -5.84 -13.22 2.78
CA TRP A 60 -4.37 -13.20 2.96
C TRP A 60 -3.92 -13.78 4.30
N ASN A 61 -4.77 -13.73 5.33
CA ASN A 61 -4.49 -14.24 6.68
C ASN A 61 -5.19 -15.56 7.00
N GLY A 62 -5.86 -16.17 6.02
CA GLY A 62 -6.60 -17.41 6.17
C GLY A 62 -5.71 -18.65 6.31
N PRO A 63 -6.32 -19.83 6.48
CA PRO A 63 -5.60 -21.09 6.52
C PRO A 63 -4.84 -21.34 5.21
N VAL A 64 -3.53 -21.54 5.29
CA VAL A 64 -2.69 -21.82 4.13
C VAL A 64 -3.05 -23.18 3.52
N ASP A 65 -3.10 -23.25 2.19
CA ASP A 65 -3.20 -24.51 1.47
C ASP A 65 -1.89 -25.29 1.61
N SER A 66 -1.95 -26.36 2.42
CA SER A 66 -0.81 -27.22 2.73
C SER A 66 -0.54 -28.29 1.67
N THR A 67 -1.34 -28.36 0.61
CA THR A 67 -1.18 -29.36 -0.46
C THR A 67 -0.14 -28.99 -1.51
N ARG A 68 0.36 -27.74 -1.48
CA ARG A 68 1.27 -27.18 -2.49
C ARG A 68 2.45 -26.48 -1.85
N CYS A 69 3.62 -26.67 -2.45
CA CYS A 69 4.86 -25.99 -2.10
C CYS A 69 5.25 -25.09 -3.26
N ILE A 70 4.66 -23.90 -3.34
CA ILE A 70 4.97 -22.94 -4.40
C ILE A 70 6.40 -22.43 -4.15
N SER A 71 7.23 -22.42 -5.19
CA SER A 71 8.62 -21.96 -5.17
C SER A 71 8.85 -20.95 -6.28
N VAL A 72 9.74 -19.99 -6.06
CA VAL A 72 10.26 -19.14 -7.13
C VAL A 72 11.45 -19.80 -7.82
N GLU A 73 11.78 -19.29 -9.00
CA GLU A 73 12.98 -19.62 -9.77
C GLU A 73 13.73 -18.33 -10.08
N SER A 74 15.06 -18.41 -10.18
CA SER A 74 15.86 -17.29 -10.68
C SER A 74 15.92 -17.31 -12.20
N PHE A 75 15.62 -16.19 -12.83
CA PHE A 75 15.56 -16.05 -14.28
C PHE A 75 16.37 -14.85 -14.79
N GLY A 76 17.17 -15.08 -15.84
CA GLY A 76 17.97 -14.03 -16.48
C GLY A 76 19.07 -13.44 -15.58
N PHE A 77 19.61 -12.30 -15.97
CA PHE A 77 20.59 -11.52 -15.19
C PHE A 77 19.95 -10.16 -14.85
N PRO A 78 19.93 -9.74 -13.57
CA PRO A 78 20.72 -10.21 -12.43
C PRO A 78 20.13 -11.41 -11.65
N GLY A 79 19.10 -12.08 -12.17
CA GLY A 79 18.40 -13.16 -11.47
C GLY A 79 17.07 -12.65 -10.96
N LYS A 80 16.15 -12.34 -11.87
CA LYS A 80 14.79 -11.90 -11.55
C LYS A 80 13.97 -13.11 -11.05
N PRO A 81 13.27 -13.03 -9.91
CA PRO A 81 12.39 -14.11 -9.49
C PRO A 81 11.22 -14.26 -10.45
N ARG A 82 10.89 -15.51 -10.76
CA ARG A 82 9.65 -15.89 -11.41
C ARG A 82 8.99 -17.04 -10.68
N ILE A 83 7.67 -17.10 -10.71
CA ILE A 83 6.85 -18.20 -10.20
C ILE A 83 6.29 -18.92 -11.41
N ASP A 84 6.52 -20.22 -11.50
CA ASP A 84 5.82 -21.06 -12.48
C ASP A 84 4.36 -21.22 -12.05
N LEU A 85 3.44 -20.78 -12.90
CA LEU A 85 2.01 -20.76 -12.61
C LEU A 85 1.38 -22.17 -12.67
N GLU A 86 2.08 -23.18 -13.16
CA GLU A 86 1.63 -24.58 -13.03
C GLU A 86 1.62 -25.06 -11.56
N GLN A 87 2.41 -24.41 -10.69
CA GLN A 87 2.48 -24.77 -9.27
C GLN A 87 1.22 -24.37 -8.49
N ILE A 88 0.49 -23.37 -8.98
CA ILE A 88 -0.65 -22.76 -8.26
C ILE A 88 -1.98 -23.40 -8.67
N ASP A 89 -2.99 -23.25 -7.83
CA ASP A 89 -4.39 -23.46 -8.23
C ASP A 89 -4.92 -22.16 -8.86
N PRO A 90 -5.36 -22.16 -10.14
CA PRO A 90 -5.85 -20.95 -10.79
C PRO A 90 -7.18 -20.43 -10.21
N GLU A 91 -7.91 -21.25 -9.45
CA GLU A 91 -9.14 -20.84 -8.78
C GLU A 91 -8.87 -20.16 -7.42
N LYS A 92 -7.61 -20.14 -6.96
CA LYS A 92 -7.19 -19.56 -5.69
C LYS A 92 -6.30 -18.34 -5.85
N ALA A 93 -6.45 -17.37 -4.95
CA ALA A 93 -5.58 -16.21 -4.92
C ALA A 93 -4.15 -16.60 -4.51
N LEU A 94 -3.17 -16.11 -5.25
CA LEU A 94 -1.75 -16.20 -4.92
C LEU A 94 -1.34 -15.00 -4.08
N PHE A 95 -0.69 -15.27 -2.94
CA PHE A 95 -0.18 -14.26 -2.03
C PHE A 95 1.34 -14.28 -1.95
N ILE A 96 1.94 -13.10 -1.93
CA ILE A 96 3.37 -12.91 -1.73
C ILE A 96 3.54 -11.91 -0.59
N ARG A 97 4.04 -12.37 0.55
CA ARG A 97 4.03 -11.60 1.81
C ARG A 97 5.43 -11.39 2.34
N ALA A 98 5.72 -10.16 2.72
CA ALA A 98 6.93 -9.83 3.45
C ALA A 98 6.86 -10.43 4.86
N LYS A 99 7.95 -11.06 5.29
CA LYS A 99 8.10 -11.57 6.65
C LYS A 99 8.29 -10.38 7.61
N PRO A 100 7.89 -10.49 8.88
CA PRO A 100 8.11 -9.43 9.87
C PRO A 100 9.58 -8.95 9.98
N SER A 101 10.54 -9.81 9.64
CA SER A 101 11.97 -9.47 9.63
C SER A 101 12.32 -8.36 8.63
N GLU A 102 11.57 -8.20 7.54
CA GLU A 102 11.79 -7.14 6.54
C GLU A 102 11.56 -5.74 7.11
N PHE A 103 10.75 -5.63 8.17
CA PHE A 103 10.39 -4.36 8.77
C PHE A 103 11.27 -4.00 9.99
N ILE A 104 12.18 -4.90 10.38
CA ILE A 104 13.11 -4.62 11.49
C ILE A 104 14.08 -3.51 11.07
N GLY A 105 14.11 -2.43 11.84
CA GLY A 105 14.98 -1.30 11.59
C GLY A 105 14.39 -0.24 10.67
N ILE A 106 13.22 -0.49 10.07
CA ILE A 106 12.40 0.58 9.50
C ILE A 106 11.90 1.43 10.67
N GLY A 107 12.19 2.73 10.63
CA GLY A 107 11.73 3.67 11.65
C GLY A 107 10.21 3.81 11.66
N SER A 108 9.69 4.54 12.66
CA SER A 108 8.28 4.92 12.65
C SER A 108 7.95 5.75 11.40
N LEU A 109 6.75 5.56 10.86
CA LEU A 109 6.25 6.42 9.79
C LEU A 109 6.06 7.83 10.34
N THR A 110 6.52 8.82 9.58
CA THR A 110 6.35 10.23 9.95
C THR A 110 4.86 10.55 10.08
N PRO A 111 4.40 11.16 11.18
CA PRO A 111 2.98 11.49 11.34
C PRO A 111 2.49 12.55 10.35
N ASN A 112 1.24 12.44 9.91
CA ASN A 112 0.60 13.36 8.95
C ASN A 112 1.33 13.42 7.60
N TYR A 113 1.66 12.26 7.03
CA TYR A 113 2.29 12.12 5.72
C TYR A 113 1.46 11.19 4.83
N VAL A 114 1.59 11.34 3.52
CA VAL A 114 1.12 10.36 2.55
C VAL A 114 2.32 9.60 2.02
N PHE A 115 2.21 8.29 2.05
CA PHE A 115 3.19 7.38 1.49
C PHE A 115 2.64 6.81 0.20
N ASN A 116 3.51 6.66 -0.79
CA ASN A 116 3.21 5.90 -1.99
C ASN A 116 3.65 4.46 -1.76
N VAL A 117 2.88 3.51 -2.26
CA VAL A 117 3.32 2.15 -2.49
C VAL A 117 3.30 1.89 -3.99
N TYR A 118 4.47 1.54 -4.51
CA TYR A 118 4.65 1.07 -5.87
C TYR A 118 5.05 -0.40 -5.85
N THR A 119 4.32 -1.22 -6.59
CA THR A 119 4.69 -2.62 -6.83
C THR A 119 4.76 -2.85 -8.31
N SER A 120 5.79 -3.57 -8.77
CA SER A 120 5.92 -3.95 -10.17
C SER A 120 6.09 -5.45 -10.28
N SER A 121 5.36 -6.02 -11.23
CA SER A 121 5.39 -7.43 -11.59
C SER A 121 4.98 -7.58 -13.05
N SER A 122 5.26 -8.73 -13.65
CA SER A 122 4.82 -9.01 -15.01
C SER A 122 4.47 -10.47 -15.24
N ILE A 123 3.71 -10.77 -16.28
CA ILE A 123 3.37 -12.13 -16.69
C ILE A 123 4.05 -12.49 -18.01
N SER A 124 4.22 -13.79 -18.28
CA SER A 124 4.79 -14.25 -19.54
C SER A 124 3.86 -14.05 -20.74
N ASP A 125 2.55 -14.16 -20.54
CA ASP A 125 1.54 -14.09 -21.60
C ASP A 125 0.29 -13.36 -21.08
N ILE A 126 -0.32 -12.54 -21.94
CA ILE A 126 -1.56 -11.80 -21.62
C ILE A 126 -2.75 -12.74 -21.36
N ALA A 127 -2.74 -13.96 -21.89
CA ALA A 127 -3.77 -14.97 -21.69
C ALA A 127 -3.93 -15.38 -20.21
N VAL A 128 -2.87 -15.23 -19.40
CA VAL A 128 -2.87 -15.52 -17.96
C VAL A 128 -2.91 -14.26 -17.11
N LYS A 129 -3.42 -13.15 -17.66
CA LYS A 129 -3.52 -11.89 -16.91
C LYS A 129 -4.38 -12.07 -15.64
N PRO A 130 -3.84 -11.70 -14.46
CA PRO A 130 -4.64 -11.65 -13.25
C PRO A 130 -5.85 -10.71 -13.42
N ARG A 131 -6.96 -11.10 -12.81
CA ARG A 131 -8.18 -10.32 -12.73
C ARG A 131 -7.91 -9.03 -11.98
N LEU A 132 -8.31 -7.93 -12.61
CA LEU A 132 -8.32 -6.61 -11.99
C LEU A 132 -9.73 -6.33 -11.47
N GLY A 133 -9.84 -5.60 -10.37
CA GLY A 133 -11.12 -5.24 -9.77
C GLY A 133 -11.20 -5.52 -8.28
N THR A 134 -12.38 -5.29 -7.74
CA THR A 134 -12.70 -5.37 -6.31
C THR A 134 -13.82 -6.37 -6.02
N ASP A 135 -14.20 -7.21 -6.99
CA ASP A 135 -15.27 -8.21 -6.87
C ASP A 135 -14.75 -9.57 -6.35
N CYS A 136 -13.55 -9.61 -5.78
CA CYS A 136 -12.94 -10.78 -5.16
C CYS A 136 -12.96 -10.65 -3.63
N THR A 137 -12.61 -11.74 -2.92
CA THR A 137 -12.44 -11.75 -1.46
C THR A 137 -11.58 -10.57 -0.98
N GLU A 138 -11.94 -9.94 0.13
CA GLU A 138 -11.30 -8.72 0.69
C GLU A 138 -11.34 -7.51 -0.25
N ASP A 139 -12.34 -7.47 -1.13
CA ASP A 139 -12.58 -6.40 -2.11
C ASP A 139 -11.36 -6.11 -3.00
N LEU A 140 -10.51 -7.12 -3.22
CA LEU A 140 -9.26 -7.01 -3.98
C LEU A 140 -9.00 -8.27 -4.79
N CYS A 141 -9.01 -8.16 -6.13
CA CYS A 141 -8.61 -9.25 -7.02
C CYS A 141 -7.10 -9.30 -7.21
N THR A 142 -6.50 -8.20 -7.66
CA THR A 142 -5.04 -8.09 -7.85
C THR A 142 -4.57 -6.73 -7.35
N GLY A 143 -3.53 -6.73 -6.52
CA GLY A 143 -3.00 -5.51 -5.94
C GLY A 143 -2.12 -5.75 -4.72
N VAL A 144 -2.10 -4.77 -3.82
CA VAL A 144 -1.27 -4.78 -2.61
C VAL A 144 -2.09 -4.49 -1.35
N PHE A 145 -1.82 -5.21 -0.28
CA PHE A 145 -2.19 -4.82 1.08
C PHE A 145 -0.98 -4.22 1.78
N VAL A 146 -1.18 -3.06 2.41
CA VAL A 146 -0.20 -2.41 3.28
C VAL A 146 -0.78 -2.39 4.69
N GLY A 147 -0.09 -3.07 5.61
CA GLY A 147 -0.44 -3.09 7.02
C GLY A 147 0.34 -2.05 7.80
N ILE A 148 -0.37 -1.19 8.51
CA ILE A 148 0.19 -0.16 9.38
C ILE A 148 -0.15 -0.54 10.81
N ALA A 149 0.87 -0.88 11.59
CA ALA A 149 0.73 -1.11 13.00
C ALA A 149 0.58 0.24 13.72
N VAL A 150 -0.46 0.31 14.52
CA VAL A 150 -0.90 1.47 15.30
C VAL A 150 -1.31 0.96 16.69
N PRO A 151 -1.44 1.82 17.71
CA PRO A 151 -2.05 1.42 18.97
C PRO A 151 -3.47 0.83 18.74
N GLY A 152 -3.62 -0.49 18.90
CA GLY A 152 -4.87 -1.20 18.67
C GLY A 152 -4.81 -2.22 17.53
N ALA A 153 -5.87 -2.27 16.73
CA ALA A 153 -5.97 -3.21 15.61
C ALA A 153 -5.09 -2.76 14.43
N LEU A 154 -4.52 -3.74 13.71
CA LEU A 154 -3.75 -3.50 12.49
C LEU A 154 -4.65 -2.84 11.43
N ARG A 155 -4.19 -1.73 10.85
CA ARG A 155 -4.86 -1.09 9.72
C ARG A 155 -4.34 -1.69 8.43
N ILE A 156 -5.23 -2.08 7.53
CA ILE A 156 -4.89 -2.56 6.19
C ILE A 156 -5.37 -1.54 5.16
N GLN A 157 -4.46 -1.05 4.32
CA GLN A 157 -4.79 -0.28 3.13
C GLN A 157 -4.66 -1.19 1.90
N THR A 158 -5.64 -1.14 1.00
CA THR A 158 -5.58 -1.83 -0.30
C THR A 158 -5.20 -0.86 -1.40
N GLY A 159 -4.30 -1.30 -2.28
CA GLY A 159 -3.96 -0.65 -3.55
C GLY A 159 -4.33 -1.57 -4.70
N VAL A 160 -5.01 -1.03 -5.71
CA VAL A 160 -5.43 -1.76 -6.93
C VAL A 160 -4.56 -1.35 -8.11
N THR A 161 -4.27 -2.28 -9.01
CA THR A 161 -3.68 -1.92 -10.31
C THR A 161 -4.65 -0.98 -11.05
N PRO A 162 -4.22 0.23 -11.46
CA PRO A 162 -5.05 1.09 -12.28
C PRO A 162 -5.28 0.37 -13.61
N GLY A 163 -6.52 -0.04 -13.86
CA GLY A 163 -6.92 -0.83 -15.04
C GLY A 163 -6.85 -0.08 -16.38
N VAL A 164 -5.91 0.84 -16.57
CA VAL A 164 -5.73 1.58 -17.82
C VAL A 164 -5.30 0.62 -18.94
N ASN A 165 -6.28 0.27 -19.79
CA ASN A 165 -6.33 0.03 -21.25
C ASN A 165 -5.09 -0.36 -22.08
N PHE A 166 -3.93 -0.66 -21.51
CA PHE A 166 -2.82 -1.24 -22.24
C PHE A 166 -2.87 -2.75 -22.07
N GLU A 167 -2.88 -3.48 -23.19
CA GLU A 167 -2.68 -4.93 -23.26
C GLU A 167 -1.23 -5.27 -22.89
N GLU A 168 -0.85 -4.90 -21.68
CA GLU A 168 0.49 -5.09 -21.19
C GLU A 168 0.52 -6.27 -20.24
N THR A 169 1.60 -7.04 -20.36
CA THR A 169 1.97 -8.09 -19.42
C THR A 169 2.48 -7.52 -18.10
N VAL A 170 2.58 -6.20 -17.97
CA VAL A 170 3.02 -5.51 -16.75
C VAL A 170 1.82 -5.28 -15.82
N LEU A 171 2.05 -5.52 -14.53
CA LEU A 171 1.09 -5.44 -13.44
C LEU A 171 1.65 -4.49 -12.38
N ASP A 172 1.61 -3.21 -12.72
CA ASP A 172 2.01 -2.15 -11.81
C ASP A 172 0.84 -1.77 -10.90
N VAL A 173 1.15 -1.57 -9.62
CA VAL A 173 0.23 -1.01 -8.63
C VAL A 173 0.88 0.26 -8.11
N VAL A 174 0.15 1.37 -8.22
CA VAL A 174 0.51 2.64 -7.58
C VAL A 174 -0.66 3.00 -6.68
N SER A 175 -0.41 3.15 -5.39
CA SER A 175 -1.44 3.53 -4.42
C SER A 175 -0.86 4.38 -3.30
N CYS A 176 -1.71 5.18 -2.66
CA CYS A 176 -1.33 6.05 -1.57
C CYS A 176 -1.93 5.55 -0.26
N PHE A 177 -1.20 5.71 0.84
CA PHE A 177 -1.73 5.49 2.17
C PHE A 177 -1.29 6.61 3.14
N PRO A 178 -2.19 7.16 3.95
CA PRO A 178 -1.82 8.18 4.92
C PRO A 178 -1.27 7.54 6.21
N SER A 179 -0.36 8.24 6.86
CA SER A 179 -0.04 8.05 8.28
C SER A 179 -0.95 8.89 9.16
N GLU A 180 -1.14 8.42 10.39
CA GLU A 180 -1.91 9.10 11.43
C GLU A 180 -1.13 10.28 12.03
N TYR A 181 -1.76 11.02 12.94
CA TYR A 181 -1.16 12.22 13.52
C TYR A 181 -0.21 11.95 14.71
N PHE A 182 -0.23 10.74 15.27
CA PHE A 182 0.60 10.34 16.40
C PHE A 182 1.88 9.60 15.98
N ASP A 183 2.92 9.73 16.80
CA ASP A 183 4.13 8.92 16.71
C ASP A 183 3.85 7.48 17.12
N SER A 184 4.71 6.51 16.75
CA SER A 184 4.65 5.04 17.02
C SER A 184 4.00 4.15 15.96
N GLN A 185 3.40 4.74 14.93
CA GLN A 185 2.96 3.98 13.77
C GLN A 185 4.15 3.47 12.94
N HIS A 186 4.05 2.25 12.44
CA HIS A 186 5.10 1.62 11.66
C HIS A 186 4.52 0.68 10.60
N LEU A 187 5.28 0.47 9.54
CA LEU A 187 4.96 -0.53 8.53
C LEU A 187 5.10 -1.93 9.14
N ASP A 188 4.06 -2.75 9.02
CA ASP A 188 4.02 -4.10 9.61
C ASP A 188 3.70 -5.19 8.58
N GLN A 189 2.96 -4.87 7.52
CA GLN A 189 2.66 -5.81 6.44
C GLN A 189 2.84 -5.17 5.08
N VAL A 190 3.36 -5.97 4.15
CA VAL A 190 3.28 -5.73 2.71
C VAL A 190 2.95 -7.08 2.08
N ILE A 191 1.83 -7.14 1.36
CA ILE A 191 1.31 -8.38 0.78
C ILE A 191 0.84 -8.10 -0.63
N LEU A 192 1.38 -8.80 -1.61
CA LEU A 192 0.88 -8.78 -2.98
C LEU A 192 -0.17 -9.88 -3.14
N LYS A 193 -1.26 -9.58 -3.83
CA LYS A 193 -2.33 -10.52 -4.16
C LYS A 193 -2.50 -10.58 -5.68
N TYR A 194 -2.63 -11.80 -6.21
CA TYR A 194 -2.94 -12.05 -7.61
C TYR A 194 -4.06 -13.07 -7.71
N THR A 195 -5.18 -12.68 -8.32
CA THR A 195 -6.29 -13.59 -8.61
C THR A 195 -6.35 -13.83 -10.10
N PHE A 196 -6.42 -15.08 -10.54
CA PHE A 196 -6.43 -15.40 -11.97
C PHE A 196 -7.85 -15.70 -12.47
N GLY A 197 -8.00 -15.76 -13.79
CA GLY A 197 -9.26 -16.13 -14.42
C GLY A 197 -9.61 -17.59 -14.17
N GLN A 198 -10.90 -17.88 -13.93
CA GLN A 198 -11.37 -19.27 -13.85
C GLN A 198 -11.05 -19.98 -15.17
N ASN A 199 -10.36 -21.13 -15.08
CA ASN A 199 -9.88 -21.92 -16.22
C ASN A 199 -8.79 -21.26 -17.08
N ALA A 200 -8.03 -20.29 -16.57
CA ALA A 200 -6.83 -19.82 -17.25
C ALA A 200 -5.83 -20.97 -17.44
N ASP A 201 -5.33 -21.15 -18.66
CA ASP A 201 -4.30 -22.15 -18.95
C ASP A 201 -2.93 -21.61 -18.50
N MET A 202 -2.49 -22.11 -17.34
CA MET A 202 -1.22 -21.72 -16.73
C MET A 202 -0.01 -22.50 -17.25
N THR A 203 -0.22 -23.43 -18.19
CA THR A 203 0.84 -24.33 -18.67
C THR A 203 1.97 -23.55 -19.32
N GLY A 204 3.19 -23.68 -18.78
CA GLY A 204 4.38 -22.99 -19.24
C GLY A 204 4.37 -21.47 -19.00
N GLN A 205 3.51 -20.98 -18.12
CA GLN A 205 3.34 -19.55 -17.84
C GLN A 205 3.98 -19.14 -16.52
N TYR A 206 4.39 -17.88 -16.42
CA TYR A 206 5.16 -17.36 -15.30
C TYR A 206 4.66 -16.00 -14.85
N LEU A 207 4.68 -15.79 -13.53
CA LEU A 207 4.60 -14.48 -12.90
C LEU A 207 6.00 -14.04 -12.46
N TYR A 208 6.47 -12.92 -12.96
CA TYR A 208 7.74 -12.31 -12.63
C TYR A 208 7.56 -11.21 -11.58
N LEU A 209 8.47 -11.14 -10.62
CA LEU A 209 8.47 -10.12 -9.57
C LEU A 209 9.58 -9.11 -9.87
N ASP A 210 9.25 -7.82 -9.96
CA ASP A 210 10.22 -6.75 -10.25
C ASP A 210 10.64 -6.00 -8.99
N GLY A 211 9.68 -5.63 -8.15
CA GLY A 211 9.99 -4.97 -6.90
C GLY A 211 8.80 -4.37 -6.18
N VAL A 212 9.05 -3.98 -4.93
CA VAL A 212 8.14 -3.18 -4.11
C VAL A 212 8.91 -2.01 -3.52
N PHE A 213 8.29 -0.84 -3.55
CA PHE A 213 8.87 0.41 -3.10
C PHE A 213 7.81 1.17 -2.31
N ILE A 214 8.19 1.69 -1.15
CA ILE A 214 7.38 2.62 -0.37
C ILE A 214 8.24 3.84 -0.12
N ASP A 215 7.74 5.00 -0.54
CA ASP A 215 8.38 6.27 -0.33
C ASP A 215 7.39 7.30 0.20
N VAL A 216 7.94 8.38 0.73
CA VAL A 216 7.16 9.54 1.10
C VAL A 216 6.80 10.29 -0.18
N ILE A 217 5.52 10.59 -0.37
CA ILE A 217 5.12 11.58 -1.36
C ILE A 217 5.49 12.95 -0.79
N ASP A 218 6.30 13.73 -1.53
CA ASP A 218 6.68 15.11 -1.17
C ASP A 218 5.49 16.10 -1.18
N ILE A 219 4.27 15.58 -1.12
CA ILE A 219 3.03 16.29 -0.89
C ILE A 219 2.65 15.99 0.55
N ALA A 220 2.94 16.95 1.44
CA ALA A 220 2.40 16.90 2.79
C ALA A 220 0.86 16.87 2.67
N PRO A 221 0.17 15.86 3.25
CA PRO A 221 -1.27 15.87 3.28
C PRO A 221 -1.76 17.12 4.00
N GLY A 222 -2.89 17.61 3.54
CA GLY A 222 -3.63 18.59 4.30
C GLY A 222 -4.19 17.96 5.58
N LEU A 223 -4.08 18.65 6.71
CA LEU A 223 -4.80 18.26 7.94
C LEU A 223 -6.06 19.08 8.08
N ILE A 224 -7.20 18.39 8.16
CA ILE A 224 -8.49 19.03 8.45
C ILE A 224 -8.71 18.96 9.96
N THR A 225 -8.52 20.10 10.62
CA THR A 225 -8.77 20.31 12.06
C THR A 225 -10.08 21.03 12.33
N GLU A 226 -10.47 21.90 11.40
CA GLU A 226 -11.68 22.71 11.44
C GLU A 226 -12.21 22.97 10.03
N VAL A 227 -13.51 23.23 9.94
CA VAL A 227 -14.20 23.53 8.68
C VAL A 227 -15.08 24.76 8.83
N ASN A 228 -15.01 25.64 7.84
CA ASN A 228 -15.91 26.79 7.74
C ASN A 228 -16.99 26.49 6.70
N ALA A 229 -18.25 26.58 7.12
CA ALA A 229 -19.41 26.33 6.27
C ALA A 229 -20.00 27.65 5.77
N TYR A 230 -19.74 27.98 4.51
CA TYR A 230 -20.18 29.21 3.86
C TYR A 230 -21.58 29.07 3.26
N PRO A 231 -22.30 30.19 3.00
CA PRO A 231 -23.67 30.13 2.47
C PRO A 231 -23.76 29.46 1.10
N SER A 232 -22.65 29.44 0.33
CA SER A 232 -22.54 28.74 -0.94
C SER A 232 -22.60 27.22 -0.83
N GLN A 233 -22.34 26.68 0.36
CA GLN A 233 -22.35 25.25 0.68
C GLN A 233 -23.69 24.80 1.27
N TYR A 234 -24.65 25.72 1.46
CA TYR A 234 -25.95 25.38 2.03
C TYR A 234 -26.85 24.71 1.00
N ASN A 235 -27.26 23.49 1.31
CA ASN A 235 -28.20 22.71 0.52
C ASN A 235 -29.63 22.98 0.99
N SER A 236 -30.37 23.75 0.20
CA SER A 236 -31.75 24.12 0.54
C SER A 236 -32.75 22.96 0.48
N GLY A 237 -32.38 21.84 -0.17
CA GLY A 237 -33.20 20.64 -0.23
C GLY A 237 -33.12 19.79 1.03
N THR A 238 -31.95 19.73 1.68
CA THR A 238 -31.72 18.96 2.91
C THR A 238 -31.77 19.83 4.17
N GLY A 239 -31.49 21.13 4.04
CA GLY A 239 -31.36 22.06 5.16
C GLY A 239 -30.00 22.00 5.87
N GLU A 240 -28.97 21.49 5.20
CA GLU A 240 -27.65 21.22 5.77
C GLU A 240 -26.54 21.94 4.97
N TYR A 241 -25.37 22.11 5.57
CA TYR A 241 -24.18 22.59 4.85
C TYR A 241 -23.35 21.40 4.38
N ASP A 242 -23.04 21.36 3.08
CA ASP A 242 -22.22 20.33 2.45
C ASP A 242 -20.84 20.94 2.14
N VAL A 243 -19.86 20.70 3.01
CA VAL A 243 -18.50 21.23 2.89
C VAL A 243 -17.60 20.17 2.29
N HIS A 244 -17.00 20.43 1.13
CA HIS A 244 -16.09 19.47 0.51
C HIS A 244 -14.66 19.61 1.05
N ALA A 245 -13.93 18.50 1.14
CA ALA A 245 -12.50 18.52 1.46
C ALA A 245 -11.70 19.49 0.54
N SER A 246 -12.08 19.56 -0.74
CA SER A 246 -11.52 20.49 -1.74
C SER A 246 -11.72 21.97 -1.40
N ASP A 247 -12.77 22.31 -0.66
CA ASP A 247 -13.10 23.68 -0.28
C ASP A 247 -12.22 24.18 0.87
N ILE A 248 -11.66 23.25 1.64
CA ILE A 248 -10.81 23.54 2.80
C ILE A 248 -9.37 23.76 2.34
N ILE A 249 -8.89 22.95 1.38
CA ILE A 249 -7.50 23.00 0.90
C ILE A 249 -7.50 22.99 -0.65
N PRO A 250 -7.26 24.15 -1.29
CA PRO A 250 -7.26 24.26 -2.75
C PRO A 250 -6.18 23.37 -3.38
N GLY A 251 -6.60 22.48 -4.28
CA GLY A 251 -5.70 21.64 -5.10
C GLY A 251 -5.30 20.28 -4.53
N PHE A 252 -5.80 19.88 -3.35
CA PHE A 252 -5.38 18.65 -2.66
C PHE A 252 -6.55 17.80 -2.12
N SER A 253 -7.67 17.76 -2.84
CA SER A 253 -8.91 17.13 -2.37
C SER A 253 -8.79 15.63 -2.05
N GLU A 254 -7.85 14.93 -2.69
CA GLU A 254 -7.69 13.47 -2.55
C GLU A 254 -6.72 13.06 -1.43
N ASN A 255 -5.97 14.02 -0.86
CA ASN A 255 -4.86 13.77 0.07
C ASN A 255 -5.03 14.53 1.40
N CYS A 256 -6.25 14.58 1.94
CA CYS A 256 -6.53 15.19 3.24
C CYS A 256 -6.75 14.11 4.31
N VAL A 257 -6.19 14.32 5.50
CA VAL A 257 -6.41 13.46 6.67
C VAL A 257 -7.19 14.26 7.71
N LEU A 258 -8.24 13.65 8.25
CA LEU A 258 -8.94 14.22 9.39
C LEU A 258 -8.03 14.16 10.61
N GLN A 259 -7.74 15.32 11.20
CA GLN A 259 -6.95 15.35 12.41
C GLN A 259 -7.84 14.98 13.59
N TYR A 260 -7.49 13.87 14.24
CA TYR A 260 -8.03 13.51 15.54
C TYR A 260 -7.08 14.00 16.63
N THR A 261 -7.60 14.48 17.76
CA THR A 261 -6.75 15.01 18.86
C THR A 261 -6.53 14.00 19.98
N ALA A 262 -7.25 12.87 19.96
CA ALA A 262 -7.17 11.81 20.96
C ALA A 262 -6.06 10.81 20.61
N PRO A 263 -5.19 10.39 21.56
CA PRO A 263 -3.94 9.62 21.33
C PRO A 263 -4.13 8.23 20.67
N THR A 264 -5.37 7.86 20.40
CA THR A 264 -5.80 6.61 19.77
C THR A 264 -6.88 6.91 18.73
N PHE A 265 -7.21 5.92 17.90
CA PHE A 265 -8.28 6.09 16.91
C PHE A 265 -9.61 6.50 17.53
N PRO A 266 -10.42 7.26 16.79
CA PRO A 266 -11.81 7.49 17.15
C PRO A 266 -12.51 6.16 17.40
N SER A 267 -13.18 6.05 18.53
CA SER A 267 -14.00 4.90 18.88
C SER A 267 -15.34 5.38 19.43
N VAL A 268 -16.24 4.44 19.74
CA VAL A 268 -17.48 4.79 20.44
C VAL A 268 -17.19 5.39 21.83
N GLN A 269 -16.08 4.99 22.44
CA GLN A 269 -15.63 5.39 23.76
C GLN A 269 -14.82 6.69 23.72
N ASP A 270 -14.05 6.89 22.65
CA ASP A 270 -13.22 8.08 22.41
C ASP A 270 -13.57 8.67 21.03
N PRO A 271 -14.74 9.31 20.87
CA PRO A 271 -15.10 9.89 19.59
C PRO A 271 -14.20 11.10 19.29
N SER A 272 -13.79 11.24 18.03
CA SER A 272 -13.11 12.44 17.58
C SER A 272 -14.05 13.30 16.75
N TYR A 273 -13.82 14.61 16.81
CA TYR A 273 -14.64 15.61 16.16
C TYR A 273 -13.75 16.61 15.41
N VAL A 274 -14.25 17.06 14.26
CA VAL A 274 -13.72 18.22 13.55
C VAL A 274 -14.63 19.40 13.88
N ILE A 275 -14.05 20.54 14.21
CA ILE A 275 -14.84 21.72 14.59
C ILE A 275 -15.44 22.33 13.32
N GLY A 276 -16.77 22.41 13.23
CA GLY A 276 -17.48 23.06 12.14
C GLY A 276 -18.07 24.42 12.56
N THR A 277 -17.79 25.46 11.80
CA THR A 277 -18.28 26.83 12.06
C THR A 277 -19.04 27.37 10.85
N PRO A 278 -20.36 27.66 10.96
CA PRO A 278 -21.09 28.39 9.93
C PRO A 278 -20.53 29.82 9.80
N VAL A 279 -20.33 30.29 8.57
CA VAL A 279 -19.87 31.66 8.30
C VAL A 279 -20.92 32.36 7.41
N PRO A 280 -21.63 33.39 7.92
CA PRO A 280 -21.54 33.96 9.26
C PRO A 280 -22.12 33.02 10.34
N ASN A 281 -21.68 33.22 11.58
CA ASN A 281 -22.16 32.44 12.72
C ASN A 281 -23.68 32.47 12.83
N SER A 282 -24.28 31.28 13.01
CA SER A 282 -25.70 31.13 13.28
C SER A 282 -25.96 30.97 14.78
N THR A 283 -27.10 31.49 15.25
CA THR A 283 -27.59 31.28 16.62
C THR A 283 -28.45 30.03 16.75
N SER A 284 -28.83 29.40 15.64
CA SER A 284 -29.55 28.12 15.61
C SER A 284 -28.59 26.98 15.30
N GLN A 285 -28.89 25.79 15.83
CA GLN A 285 -28.15 24.57 15.52
C GLN A 285 -28.12 24.35 14.01
N GLN A 286 -26.94 24.06 13.48
CA GLN A 286 -26.71 23.71 12.07
C GLN A 286 -26.13 22.31 11.99
N THR A 287 -26.41 21.63 10.88
CA THR A 287 -25.72 20.40 10.48
C THR A 287 -24.70 20.76 9.41
N ILE A 288 -23.44 20.35 9.63
CA ILE A 288 -22.36 20.50 8.66
C ILE A 288 -21.89 19.09 8.31
N ASN A 289 -22.07 18.72 7.05
CA ASN A 289 -21.56 17.48 6.48
C ASN A 289 -20.19 17.77 5.86
N LEU A 290 -19.18 17.04 6.29
CA LEU A 290 -17.91 16.99 5.59
C LEU A 290 -17.96 15.88 4.55
N ILE A 291 -17.84 16.25 3.27
CA ILE A 291 -17.97 15.35 2.10
C ILE A 291 -16.64 15.22 1.37
#